data_AF-A0A968SZU8-F1
#
_entry.id   AF-A0A968SZU8-F1
#
_cell.length_a   1.000
_cell.length_b   1.000
_cell.length_c   1.000
_cell.angle_alpha   90.00
_cell.angle_beta   90.00
_cell.angle_gamma   90.00
#
_symmetry.space_group_name_H-M   'P 1'
#
loop_
_entity.id
_entity.type
_entity.pdbx_description
1 polymer ?
#
loop_
_entity_poly.entity_id
_entity_poly.type
_entity_poly.pdbx_seq_one_letter_code
_entity_poly.pdbx_strand_id
1 'polypeptide(L)'
;MRLILYLGKGGVGKTTTAAATAVRAAELGYRTLVVSTDVAHSLADALDAPLGAAPTQMTDRLWGQEINVLDEVRQHWGQLRNYLSGLLRRKGVDEVAAEELAIIPGMEEVVSLLHIRRQARDGNFDVVVVDAAPTGETVRLLTMPDTFMWYAARVMDWEPGTLKAARPLVKALVPAADMFDSLEKLQKGVEALRETLIDPDISSYRLVVNPERMVIKEAQRASTYLSLFNYPIDGVVLNRVLPVEAAEGSFMKELARIQQEYRKEVYETFQPLPIWGIAAPMP
;
A
#
# COMPACT_ATOMS: atom_id res chain seq x y z
N MET A 1 -10.76 -0.56 15.25
CA MET A 1 -9.63 -1.00 14.44
C MET A 1 -8.89 0.24 13.94
N ARG A 2 -7.57 0.27 14.08
CA ARG A 2 -6.66 1.30 13.58
C ARG A 2 -5.79 0.71 12.47
N LEU A 3 -5.59 1.43 11.38
CA LEU A 3 -4.75 1.05 10.25
C LEU A 3 -3.57 2.03 10.14
N ILE A 4 -2.34 1.52 10.19
CA ILE A 4 -1.12 2.34 10.14
C ILE A 4 -0.30 1.89 8.94
N LEU A 5 -0.15 2.76 7.94
CA LEU A 5 0.57 2.47 6.71
C LEU A 5 1.95 3.13 6.74
N TYR A 6 3.00 2.35 6.57
CA TYR A 6 4.37 2.83 6.42
C TYR A 6 4.74 2.96 4.95
N LEU A 7 5.19 4.16 4.58
CA LEU A 7 5.43 4.58 3.21
C LEU A 7 6.85 5.14 3.07
N GLY A 8 7.47 4.95 1.91
CA GLY A 8 8.79 5.50 1.64
C GLY A 8 9.58 4.69 0.61
N LYS A 9 10.71 5.27 0.20
CA LYS A 9 11.61 4.68 -0.80
C LYS A 9 12.11 3.29 -0.36
N GLY A 10 12.48 2.43 -1.31
CA GLY A 10 13.20 1.19 -1.00
C GLY A 10 14.48 1.44 -0.18
N GLY A 11 14.74 0.62 0.83
CA GLY A 11 15.96 0.68 1.65
C GLY A 11 15.99 1.69 2.80
N VAL A 12 14.89 2.42 3.07
CA VAL A 12 14.81 3.39 4.20
C VAL A 12 14.47 2.75 5.55
N GLY A 13 14.20 1.43 5.58
CA GLY A 13 13.84 0.70 6.81
C GLY A 13 12.36 0.74 7.18
N LYS A 14 11.46 0.75 6.20
CA LYS A 14 10.01 0.67 6.40
C LYS A 14 9.61 -0.59 7.17
N THR A 15 10.07 -1.74 6.71
CA THR A 15 9.78 -3.05 7.31
C THR A 15 10.17 -3.12 8.78
N THR A 16 11.38 -2.69 9.12
CA THR A 16 11.83 -2.63 10.52
C THR A 16 10.97 -1.70 11.35
N THR A 17 10.59 -0.54 10.81
CA THR A 17 9.75 0.44 11.51
C THR A 17 8.32 -0.09 11.71
N ALA A 18 7.75 -0.74 10.69
CA ALA A 18 6.44 -1.37 10.75
C ALA A 18 6.42 -2.51 11.78
N ALA A 19 7.40 -3.41 11.73
CA ALA A 19 7.59 -4.49 12.69
C ALA A 19 7.72 -3.95 14.13
N ALA A 20 8.60 -2.98 14.36
CA ALA A 20 8.79 -2.38 15.68
C ALA A 20 7.50 -1.71 16.21
N THR A 21 6.74 -1.06 15.33
CA THR A 21 5.45 -0.44 15.69
C THR A 21 4.41 -1.49 16.06
N ALA A 22 4.37 -2.61 15.32
CA ALA A 22 3.44 -3.69 15.59
C ALA A 22 3.76 -4.41 16.92
N VAL A 23 5.04 -4.71 17.16
CA VAL A 23 5.51 -5.25 18.44
C VAL A 23 5.11 -4.32 19.57
N ARG A 24 5.36 -3.01 19.43
CA ARG A 24 5.00 -2.04 20.47
C ARG A 24 3.50 -1.96 20.71
N ALA A 25 2.68 -2.02 19.67
CA ALA A 25 1.22 -2.03 19.82
C ALA A 25 0.74 -3.30 20.55
N ALA A 26 1.33 -4.46 20.25
CA ALA A 26 1.03 -5.71 20.94
C ALA A 26 1.41 -5.66 22.43
N GLU A 27 2.58 -5.11 22.76
CA GLU A 27 3.02 -4.87 24.16
C GLU A 27 2.08 -3.95 24.94
N LEU A 28 1.51 -2.95 24.26
CA LEU A 28 0.52 -2.03 24.85
C LEU A 28 -0.85 -2.67 25.02
N GLY A 29 -1.03 -3.93 24.61
CA GLY A 29 -2.26 -4.68 24.78
C GLY A 29 -3.18 -4.68 23.56
N TYR A 30 -2.78 -4.18 22.39
CA TYR A 30 -3.64 -4.24 21.21
C TYR A 30 -3.48 -5.57 20.48
N ARG A 31 -4.58 -6.21 20.07
CA ARG A 31 -4.50 -7.34 19.11
C ARG A 31 -3.99 -6.79 17.79
N THR A 32 -2.76 -7.11 17.46
CA THR A 32 -2.03 -6.44 16.38
C THR A 32 -1.69 -7.39 15.26
N LEU A 33 -2.02 -7.00 14.03
CA LEU A 33 -1.57 -7.66 12.81
C LEU A 33 -0.53 -6.78 12.11
N VAL A 34 0.61 -7.34 11.75
CA VAL A 34 1.57 -6.71 10.83
C VAL A 34 1.55 -7.44 9.50
N VAL A 35 1.38 -6.68 8.42
CA VAL A 35 1.28 -7.22 7.06
C VAL A 35 2.31 -6.56 6.17
N SER A 36 3.05 -7.37 5.41
CA SER A 36 3.84 -6.89 4.29
C SER A 36 3.14 -7.17 2.98
N THR A 37 3.13 -6.18 2.09
CA THR A 37 2.76 -6.35 0.67
C THR A 37 3.99 -6.35 -0.24
N ASP A 38 5.20 -6.36 0.34
CA ASP A 38 6.45 -6.41 -0.42
C ASP A 38 6.77 -7.85 -0.84
N VAL A 39 7.22 -8.02 -2.08
CA VAL A 39 7.61 -9.30 -2.68
C VAL A 39 8.91 -9.83 -2.04
N ALA A 40 9.70 -8.97 -1.41
CA ALA A 40 11.03 -9.29 -0.90
C ALA A 40 11.08 -10.10 0.43
N HIS A 41 9.95 -10.64 0.93
CA HIS A 41 9.86 -11.43 2.17
C HIS A 41 10.57 -10.81 3.40
N SER A 42 10.65 -9.48 3.42
CA SER A 42 11.50 -8.76 4.38
C SER A 42 10.92 -8.74 5.79
N LEU A 43 9.63 -9.03 5.97
CA LEU A 43 8.98 -8.99 7.27
C LEU A 43 9.21 -10.28 8.05
N ALA A 44 9.21 -11.43 7.37
CA ALA A 44 9.59 -12.71 7.95
C ALA A 44 11.03 -12.65 8.50
N ASP A 45 11.96 -12.09 7.72
CA ASP A 45 13.35 -11.87 8.14
C ASP A 45 13.45 -10.90 9.32
N ALA A 46 12.69 -9.80 9.30
CA ALA A 46 12.72 -8.80 10.37
C ALA A 46 12.17 -9.32 11.70
N LEU A 47 11.25 -10.28 11.65
CA LEU A 47 10.61 -10.87 12.84
C LEU A 47 11.19 -12.24 13.22
N ASP A 48 12.16 -12.75 12.45
CA ASP A 48 12.78 -14.07 12.62
C ASP A 48 11.74 -15.21 12.74
N ALA A 49 10.71 -15.17 11.88
CA ALA A 49 9.63 -16.15 11.87
C ALA A 49 9.11 -16.41 10.46
N PRO A 50 8.76 -17.67 10.12
CA PRO A 50 8.15 -17.97 8.83
C PRO A 50 6.75 -17.37 8.74
N LEU A 51 6.53 -16.51 7.76
CA LEU A 51 5.23 -15.91 7.47
C LEU A 51 4.70 -16.40 6.12
N GLY A 52 3.38 -16.41 5.98
CA GLY A 52 2.71 -16.76 4.74
C GLY A 52 1.46 -15.92 4.52
N ALA A 53 0.64 -16.34 3.55
CA ALA A 53 -0.55 -15.62 3.13
C ALA A 53 -1.65 -15.55 4.21
N ALA A 54 -1.62 -16.42 5.22
CA ALA A 54 -2.54 -16.39 6.35
C ALA A 54 -1.88 -15.76 7.58
N PRO A 55 -2.63 -14.98 8.39
CA PRO A 55 -2.12 -14.45 9.66
C PRO A 55 -1.61 -15.57 10.57
N THR A 56 -0.33 -15.49 10.92
CA THR A 56 0.34 -16.46 11.79
C THR A 56 0.57 -15.80 13.15
N GLN A 57 0.09 -16.44 14.21
CA GLN A 57 0.27 -15.93 15.57
C GLN A 57 1.72 -16.08 15.99
N MET A 58 2.31 -14.98 16.46
CA MET A 58 3.71 -14.93 16.90
C MET A 58 3.81 -14.81 18.42
N THR A 59 2.92 -14.03 19.02
CA THR A 59 2.78 -13.89 20.48
C THR A 59 1.30 -13.82 20.84
N ASP A 60 0.96 -13.67 22.13
CA ASP A 60 -0.41 -13.55 22.61
C ASP A 60 -1.21 -12.43 21.92
N ARG A 61 -0.54 -11.37 21.48
CA ARG A 61 -1.18 -10.19 20.87
C ARG A 61 -0.59 -9.73 19.54
N LEU A 62 0.33 -10.50 18.95
CA LEU A 62 0.96 -10.18 17.66
C LEU A 62 0.76 -11.30 16.64
N TRP A 63 0.32 -10.91 15.45
CA TRP A 63 0.23 -11.75 14.27
C TRP A 63 1.02 -11.13 13.12
N GLY A 64 1.69 -11.97 12.34
CA GLY A 64 2.42 -11.57 11.14
C GLY A 64 1.81 -12.21 9.89
N GLN A 65 1.93 -11.52 8.76
CA GLN A 65 1.48 -12.01 7.46
C GLN A 65 2.33 -11.41 6.34
N GLU A 66 2.61 -12.22 5.32
CA GLU A 66 3.18 -11.75 4.06
C GLU A 66 2.24 -12.11 2.92
N ILE A 67 1.71 -11.09 2.24
CA ILE A 67 0.79 -11.29 1.14
C ILE A 67 1.59 -11.43 -0.15
N ASN A 68 1.46 -12.58 -0.80
CA ASN A 68 1.85 -12.69 -2.20
C ASN A 68 0.76 -12.05 -3.06
N VAL A 69 1.01 -10.81 -3.47
CA VAL A 69 0.06 -10.00 -4.24
C VAL A 69 -0.32 -10.67 -5.57
N LEU A 70 0.62 -11.35 -6.21
CA LEU A 70 0.38 -12.05 -7.48
C LEU A 70 -0.60 -13.22 -7.30
N ASP A 71 -0.50 -13.95 -6.19
CA ASP A 71 -1.41 -15.05 -5.89
C ASP A 71 -2.81 -14.53 -5.53
N GLU A 72 -2.89 -13.44 -4.78
CA GLU A 72 -4.14 -12.74 -4.45
C GLU A 72 -4.88 -12.24 -5.70
N VAL A 73 -4.16 -11.59 -6.61
CA VAL A 73 -4.70 -11.14 -7.89
C VAL A 73 -5.14 -12.32 -8.75
N ARG A 74 -4.37 -13.42 -8.79
CA ARG A 74 -4.79 -14.63 -9.52
C ARG A 74 -6.07 -15.25 -8.95
N GLN A 75 -6.21 -15.31 -7.64
CA GLN A 75 -7.42 -15.88 -7.00
C GLN A 75 -8.65 -15.00 -7.19
N HIS A 76 -8.54 -13.69 -6.98
CA HIS A 76 -9.70 -12.78 -7.01
C HIS A 76 -9.99 -12.21 -8.40
N TRP A 77 -9.00 -12.17 -9.30
CA TRP A 77 -9.10 -11.57 -10.63
C TRP A 77 -8.91 -12.55 -11.78
N GLY A 78 -8.55 -13.81 -11.51
CA GLY A 78 -8.33 -14.81 -12.56
C GLY A 78 -9.51 -14.95 -13.50
N GLN A 79 -10.75 -14.90 -12.99
CA GLN A 79 -11.96 -14.96 -13.80
C GLN A 79 -12.11 -13.76 -14.75
N LEU A 80 -11.87 -12.55 -14.25
CA LEU A 80 -11.99 -11.33 -15.06
C LEU A 80 -10.85 -11.22 -16.07
N ARG A 81 -9.62 -11.53 -15.64
CA ARG A 81 -8.45 -11.60 -16.53
C ARG A 81 -8.71 -12.57 -17.67
N ASN A 82 -9.14 -13.80 -17.37
CA ASN A 82 -9.41 -14.81 -18.39
C ASN A 82 -10.50 -14.36 -19.37
N TYR A 83 -11.54 -13.67 -18.88
CA TYR A 83 -12.56 -13.09 -19.74
C TYR A 83 -12.00 -11.99 -20.66
N LEU A 84 -11.25 -11.04 -20.12
CA LEU A 84 -10.63 -9.95 -20.90
C LEU A 84 -9.62 -10.49 -21.92
N SER A 85 -8.75 -11.41 -21.52
CA SER A 85 -7.83 -12.10 -22.44
C SER A 85 -8.61 -12.87 -23.51
N GLY A 86 -9.71 -13.53 -23.18
CA GLY A 86 -10.59 -14.19 -24.14
C GLY A 86 -11.21 -13.24 -25.17
N LEU A 87 -11.64 -12.05 -24.75
CA LEU A 87 -12.13 -11.01 -25.65
C LEU A 87 -11.02 -10.47 -26.57
N LEU A 88 -9.83 -10.21 -26.02
CA LEU A 88 -8.68 -9.72 -26.79
C LEU A 88 -8.22 -10.75 -27.82
N ARG A 89 -8.18 -12.04 -27.45
CA ARG A 89 -7.88 -13.14 -28.38
C ARG A 89 -8.90 -13.23 -29.51
N ARG A 90 -10.20 -13.08 -29.23
CA ARG A 90 -11.24 -13.00 -30.27
C ARG A 90 -11.07 -11.82 -31.22
N LYS A 91 -10.41 -10.75 -30.77
CA LYS A 91 -10.04 -9.59 -31.59
C LYS A 91 -8.69 -9.76 -32.31
N GLY A 92 -8.07 -10.94 -32.24
CA GLY A 92 -6.82 -11.26 -32.95
C GLY A 92 -5.55 -10.86 -32.22
N VAL A 93 -5.62 -10.53 -30.92
CA VAL A 93 -4.43 -10.32 -30.09
C VAL A 93 -3.81 -11.66 -29.75
N ASP A 94 -2.48 -11.75 -29.86
CA ASP A 94 -1.71 -12.93 -29.47
C ASP A 94 -1.96 -13.33 -28.00
N GLU A 95 -1.85 -14.62 -27.70
CA GLU A 95 -2.12 -15.19 -26.37
C GLU A 95 -1.29 -14.51 -25.27
N VAL A 96 0.01 -14.31 -25.48
CA VAL A 96 0.90 -13.70 -24.49
C VAL A 96 0.55 -12.22 -24.32
N ALA A 97 0.36 -11.51 -25.43
CA ALA A 97 -0.02 -10.09 -25.40
C ALA A 97 -1.39 -9.85 -24.73
N ALA A 98 -2.34 -10.76 -24.93
CA ALA A 98 -3.67 -10.68 -24.33
C ALA A 98 -3.67 -10.95 -22.82
N GLU A 99 -2.71 -11.74 -22.31
CA GLU A 99 -2.54 -11.96 -20.87
C GLU A 99 -1.92 -10.74 -20.19
N GLU A 100 -0.87 -10.17 -20.78
CA GLU A 100 -0.21 -8.95 -20.27
C GLU A 100 -1.17 -7.75 -20.29
N LEU A 101 -1.90 -7.54 -21.39
CA LEU A 101 -2.89 -6.47 -21.51
C LEU A 101 -4.12 -6.67 -20.61
N ALA A 102 -4.37 -7.88 -20.10
CA ALA A 102 -5.46 -8.11 -19.16
C ALA A 102 -5.09 -7.77 -17.71
N ILE A 103 -3.81 -7.47 -17.44
CA ILE A 103 -3.34 -6.96 -16.14
C ILE A 103 -3.60 -5.46 -16.09
N ILE A 104 -4.45 -5.04 -15.16
CA ILE A 104 -4.77 -3.62 -14.97
C ILE A 104 -3.75 -3.03 -13.99
N PRO A 105 -2.99 -2.00 -14.39
CA PRO A 105 -1.98 -1.40 -13.53
C PRO A 105 -2.56 -0.89 -12.22
N GLY A 106 -1.90 -1.18 -11.10
CA GLY A 106 -2.30 -0.74 -9.77
C GLY A 106 -3.36 -1.61 -9.08
N MET A 107 -3.84 -2.69 -9.71
CA MET A 107 -4.86 -3.59 -9.12
C MET A 107 -4.29 -4.39 -7.96
N GLU A 108 -3.00 -4.68 -8.05
CA GLU A 108 -2.23 -5.47 -7.11
C GLU A 108 -2.32 -4.89 -5.69
N GLU A 109 -2.12 -3.58 -5.57
CA GLU A 109 -2.23 -2.84 -4.31
C GLU A 109 -3.66 -2.80 -3.79
N VAL A 110 -4.64 -2.62 -4.68
CA VAL A 110 -6.06 -2.55 -4.31
C VAL A 110 -6.53 -3.85 -3.72
N VAL A 111 -6.25 -4.96 -4.40
CA VAL A 111 -6.63 -6.30 -3.97
C VAL A 111 -5.97 -6.61 -2.63
N SER A 112 -4.68 -6.30 -2.49
CA SER A 112 -3.95 -6.47 -1.23
C SER A 112 -4.58 -5.70 -0.08
N LEU A 113 -4.90 -4.41 -0.27
CA LEU A 113 -5.51 -3.60 0.78
C LEU A 113 -6.96 -4.01 1.08
N LEU A 114 -7.73 -4.44 0.09
CA LEU A 114 -9.05 -5.03 0.29
C LEU A 114 -8.98 -6.32 1.12
N HIS A 115 -7.98 -7.16 0.83
CA HIS A 115 -7.73 -8.38 1.56
C HIS A 115 -7.31 -8.08 3.01
N ILE A 116 -6.35 -7.18 3.21
CA ILE A 116 -5.91 -6.72 4.54
C ILE A 116 -7.09 -6.21 5.33
N ARG A 117 -7.91 -5.31 4.75
CA ARG A 117 -9.08 -4.75 5.42
C ARG A 117 -10.09 -5.83 5.83
N ARG A 118 -10.33 -6.83 4.95
CA ARG A 118 -11.23 -7.95 5.25
C ARG A 118 -10.69 -8.79 6.40
N GLN A 119 -9.43 -9.21 6.34
CA GLN A 119 -8.81 -10.02 7.38
C GLN A 119 -8.69 -9.27 8.71
N ALA A 120 -8.38 -7.98 8.66
CA ALA A 120 -8.32 -7.11 9.84
C ALA A 120 -9.66 -7.12 10.60
N ARG A 121 -10.76 -6.99 9.85
CA ARG A 121 -12.12 -7.03 10.40
C ARG A 121 -12.51 -8.42 10.88
N ASP A 122 -12.31 -9.45 10.06
CA ASP A 122 -12.78 -10.80 10.35
C ASP A 122 -11.95 -11.46 11.48
N GLY A 123 -10.67 -11.08 11.62
CA GLY A 123 -9.77 -11.51 12.70
C GLY A 123 -9.91 -10.72 14.01
N ASN A 124 -10.80 -9.72 14.06
CA ASN A 124 -11.01 -8.82 15.19
C ASN A 124 -9.69 -8.21 15.70
N PHE A 125 -8.91 -7.61 14.80
CA PHE A 125 -7.68 -6.91 15.16
C PHE A 125 -7.97 -5.46 15.58
N ASP A 126 -7.32 -5.02 16.65
CA ASP A 126 -7.42 -3.66 17.14
C ASP A 126 -6.54 -2.71 16.32
N VAL A 127 -5.35 -3.18 15.93
CA VAL A 127 -4.34 -2.43 15.17
C VAL A 127 -3.83 -3.30 14.01
N VAL A 128 -3.74 -2.71 12.82
CA VAL A 128 -3.12 -3.31 11.65
C VAL A 128 -2.03 -2.39 11.14
N VAL A 129 -0.80 -2.89 11.07
CA VAL A 129 0.36 -2.17 10.55
C VAL A 129 0.72 -2.73 9.18
N VAL A 130 0.73 -1.88 8.17
CA VAL A 130 1.01 -2.26 6.78
C VAL A 130 2.38 -1.73 6.38
N ASP A 131 3.30 -2.64 6.07
CA ASP A 131 4.53 -2.34 5.35
C ASP A 131 4.20 -2.32 3.85
N ALA A 132 3.93 -1.13 3.33
CA ALA A 132 3.48 -0.95 1.95
C ALA A 132 4.68 -0.85 0.99
N ALA A 133 4.48 -1.36 -0.22
CA ALA A 133 5.39 -1.15 -1.34
C ALA A 133 5.56 0.36 -1.66
N PRO A 134 6.65 0.77 -2.34
CA PRO A 134 7.03 2.17 -2.51
C PRO A 134 5.91 3.08 -3.06
N THR A 135 5.92 4.30 -2.51
CA THR A 135 4.94 5.40 -2.48
C THR A 135 4.24 5.88 -3.76
N GLY A 136 4.49 5.31 -4.93
CA GLY A 136 3.94 5.82 -6.20
C GLY A 136 2.56 5.29 -6.58
N GLU A 137 2.24 4.04 -6.20
CA GLU A 137 1.15 3.29 -6.85
C GLU A 137 -0.15 3.26 -6.03
N THR A 138 -0.07 3.40 -4.70
CA THR A 138 -1.24 3.46 -3.80
C THR A 138 -2.18 4.63 -4.13
N VAL A 139 -1.67 5.73 -4.68
CA VAL A 139 -2.48 6.90 -5.06
C VAL A 139 -3.41 6.60 -6.25
N ARG A 140 -3.08 5.61 -7.09
CA ARG A 140 -3.91 5.18 -8.23
C ARG A 140 -5.20 4.47 -7.81
N LEU A 141 -5.34 4.10 -6.54
CA LEU A 141 -6.59 3.60 -5.94
C LEU A 141 -7.79 4.50 -6.24
N LEU A 142 -7.56 5.80 -6.34
CA LEU A 142 -8.62 6.81 -6.47
C LEU A 142 -9.19 6.92 -7.89
N THR A 143 -8.37 6.62 -8.89
CA THR A 143 -8.81 6.61 -10.28
C THR A 143 -9.25 5.23 -10.73
N MET A 144 -9.10 4.20 -9.90
CA MET A 144 -9.32 2.80 -10.28
C MET A 144 -10.72 2.49 -10.80
N PRO A 145 -11.83 2.89 -10.15
CA PRO A 145 -13.16 2.62 -10.68
C PRO A 145 -13.35 3.23 -12.07
N ASP A 146 -12.90 4.47 -12.27
CA ASP A 146 -13.00 5.18 -13.54
C ASP A 146 -12.04 4.63 -14.60
N THR A 147 -10.82 4.25 -14.22
CA THR A 147 -9.80 3.64 -15.08
C THR A 147 -10.25 2.27 -15.54
N PHE A 148 -10.83 1.48 -14.63
CA PHE A 148 -11.41 0.19 -14.94
C PHE A 148 -12.56 0.33 -15.93
N MET A 149 -13.51 1.24 -15.66
CA MET A 149 -14.64 1.48 -16.55
C MET A 149 -14.19 2.00 -17.92
N TRP A 150 -13.20 2.90 -17.96
CA TRP A 150 -12.60 3.40 -19.18
C TRP A 150 -11.91 2.28 -19.97
N TYR A 151 -11.13 1.42 -19.29
CA TYR A 151 -10.42 0.31 -19.91
C TYR A 151 -11.40 -0.74 -20.46
N ALA A 152 -12.42 -1.11 -19.68
CA ALA A 152 -13.48 -2.02 -20.10
C ALA A 152 -14.26 -1.46 -21.30
N ALA A 153 -14.59 -0.16 -21.29
CA ALA A 153 -15.22 0.52 -22.43
C ALA A 153 -14.33 0.47 -23.68
N ARG A 154 -13.02 0.70 -23.52
CA ARG A 154 -12.04 0.67 -24.60
C ARG A 154 -11.89 -0.72 -25.20
N VAL A 155 -11.87 -1.78 -24.38
CA VAL A 155 -11.81 -3.18 -24.86
C VAL A 155 -13.11 -3.58 -25.57
N MET A 156 -14.26 -3.04 -25.15
CA MET A 156 -15.57 -3.35 -25.74
C MET A 156 -15.98 -2.44 -26.92
N ASP A 157 -15.16 -1.46 -27.32
CA ASP A 157 -15.48 -0.41 -28.31
C ASP A 157 -16.81 0.31 -28.01
N TRP A 158 -17.09 0.53 -26.72
CA TRP A 158 -18.26 1.29 -26.28
C TRP A 158 -17.86 2.72 -25.96
N GLU A 159 -18.70 3.69 -26.35
CA GLU A 159 -18.50 5.06 -25.87
C GLU A 159 -18.73 5.11 -24.34
N PRO A 160 -17.95 5.88 -23.57
CA PRO A 160 -18.07 5.94 -22.10
C PRO A 160 -19.49 6.27 -21.60
N GLY A 161 -20.31 6.94 -22.42
CA GLY A 161 -21.71 7.26 -22.11
C GLY A 161 -22.71 6.12 -22.36
N THR A 162 -22.43 5.19 -23.26
CA THR A 162 -23.38 4.10 -23.62
C THR A 162 -23.47 3.03 -22.54
N LEU A 163 -22.42 2.83 -21.74
CA LEU A 163 -22.39 1.86 -20.63
C LEU A 163 -23.41 2.13 -19.53
N LYS A 164 -23.63 3.39 -19.16
CA LYS A 164 -24.61 3.76 -18.12
C LYS A 164 -26.05 3.55 -18.60
N ALA A 165 -26.32 3.80 -19.88
CA ALA A 165 -27.66 3.67 -20.48
C ALA A 165 -27.98 2.22 -20.90
N ALA A 166 -26.98 1.44 -21.32
CA ALA A 166 -27.14 0.08 -21.80
C ALA A 166 -27.05 -0.99 -20.70
N ARG A 167 -26.78 -0.60 -19.44
CA ARG A 167 -26.66 -1.52 -18.29
C ARG A 167 -27.75 -2.61 -18.22
N PRO A 168 -29.07 -2.30 -18.37
CA PRO A 168 -30.11 -3.33 -18.38
C PRO A 168 -30.10 -4.22 -19.64
N LEU A 169 -29.75 -3.67 -20.81
CA LEU A 169 -29.72 -4.40 -22.07
C LEU A 169 -28.54 -5.38 -22.13
N VAL A 170 -27.37 -4.95 -21.66
CA VAL A 170 -26.14 -5.75 -21.57
C VAL A 170 -26.30 -6.90 -20.57
N LYS A 171 -26.97 -6.67 -19.44
CA LYS A 171 -27.28 -7.71 -18.45
C LYS A 171 -28.21 -8.80 -19.00
N ALA A 172 -29.04 -8.47 -20.01
CA ALA A 172 -29.98 -9.39 -20.65
C ALA A 172 -29.38 -10.14 -21.86
N LEU A 173 -28.40 -9.56 -22.57
CA LEU A 173 -27.82 -10.10 -23.80
C LEU A 173 -26.54 -10.91 -23.59
N VAL A 174 -25.86 -10.76 -22.45
CA VAL A 174 -24.59 -11.43 -22.19
C VAL A 174 -24.76 -12.44 -21.05
N PRO A 175 -24.34 -13.72 -21.20
CA PRO A 175 -24.23 -14.68 -20.10
C PRO A 175 -23.03 -14.34 -19.18
N ALA A 176 -22.94 -13.07 -18.76
CA ALA A 176 -21.91 -12.47 -17.93
C ALA A 176 -22.52 -11.75 -16.71
N ALA A 177 -23.71 -12.18 -16.27
CA ALA A 177 -24.34 -11.69 -15.04
C ALA A 177 -23.36 -11.76 -13.84
N ASP A 178 -22.56 -12.82 -13.77
CA ASP A 178 -21.52 -13.01 -12.75
C ASP A 178 -20.38 -11.98 -12.82
N MET A 179 -20.05 -11.48 -14.03
CA MET A 179 -19.01 -10.47 -14.23
C MET A 179 -19.48 -9.10 -13.73
N PHE A 180 -20.68 -8.67 -14.12
CA PHE A 180 -21.21 -7.37 -13.67
C PHE A 180 -21.45 -7.33 -12.17
N ASP A 181 -21.91 -8.44 -11.59
CA ASP A 181 -22.11 -8.53 -10.15
C ASP A 181 -20.76 -8.57 -9.40
N SER A 182 -19.72 -9.19 -9.98
CA SER A 182 -18.35 -9.14 -9.45
C SER A 182 -17.78 -7.73 -9.50
N LEU A 183 -17.93 -7.03 -10.63
CA LEU A 183 -17.51 -5.64 -10.77
C LEU A 183 -18.21 -4.70 -9.79
N GLU A 184 -19.51 -4.90 -9.58
CA GLU A 184 -20.26 -4.11 -8.60
C GLU A 184 -19.77 -4.36 -7.16
N LYS A 185 -19.48 -5.63 -6.80
CA LYS A 185 -18.88 -5.97 -5.50
C LYS A 185 -17.51 -5.32 -5.31
N LEU A 186 -16.70 -5.30 -6.37
CA LEU A 186 -15.38 -4.68 -6.36
C LEU A 186 -15.47 -3.17 -6.22
N GLN A 187 -16.36 -2.52 -6.98
CA GLN A 187 -16.59 -1.09 -6.86
C GLN A 187 -17.02 -0.70 -5.44
N LYS A 188 -17.97 -1.45 -4.85
CA LYS A 188 -18.38 -1.25 -3.45
C LYS A 188 -17.24 -1.50 -2.47
N GLY A 189 -16.43 -2.53 -2.72
CA GLY A 189 -15.25 -2.84 -1.93
C GLY A 189 -14.24 -1.70 -1.93
N VAL A 190 -13.92 -1.17 -3.12
CA VAL A 190 -12.98 -0.06 -3.33
C VAL A 190 -13.50 1.22 -2.69
N GLU A 191 -14.79 1.55 -2.83
CA GLU A 191 -15.35 2.74 -2.16
C GLU A 191 -15.25 2.60 -0.64
N ALA A 192 -15.63 1.45 -0.09
CA ALA A 192 -15.56 1.22 1.35
C ALA A 192 -14.11 1.17 1.86
N LEU A 193 -13.16 0.71 1.05
CA LEU A 193 -11.73 0.80 1.34
C LEU A 193 -11.29 2.27 1.34
N ARG A 194 -11.67 3.06 0.33
CA ARG A 194 -11.36 4.47 0.25
C ARG A 194 -11.86 5.22 1.48
N GLU A 195 -13.11 5.03 1.88
CA GLU A 195 -13.67 5.59 3.12
C GLU A 195 -12.82 5.24 4.34
N THR A 196 -12.36 3.98 4.44
CA THR A 196 -11.48 3.54 5.53
C THR A 196 -10.13 4.24 5.49
N LEU A 197 -9.54 4.41 4.30
CA LEU A 197 -8.20 4.97 4.11
C LEU A 197 -8.14 6.49 4.32
N ILE A 198 -9.21 7.23 3.99
CA ILE A 198 -9.24 8.70 4.16
C ILE A 198 -9.71 9.13 5.55
N ASP A 199 -10.29 8.23 6.34
CA ASP A 199 -10.77 8.52 7.69
C ASP A 199 -9.59 8.61 8.68
N PRO A 200 -9.28 9.78 9.27
CA PRO A 200 -8.19 9.95 10.22
C PRO A 200 -8.39 9.18 11.53
N ASP A 201 -9.64 8.89 11.92
CA ASP A 201 -9.95 8.12 13.13
C ASP A 201 -9.70 6.62 12.93
N ILE A 202 -9.61 6.16 11.67
CA ILE A 202 -9.32 4.77 11.31
C ILE A 202 -7.89 4.58 10.77
N SER A 203 -7.42 5.47 9.89
CA SER A 203 -6.16 5.32 9.16
C SER A 203 -5.12 6.38 9.53
N SER A 204 -3.84 6.00 9.47
CA SER A 204 -2.67 6.88 9.59
C SER A 204 -1.62 6.50 8.57
N TYR A 205 -1.08 7.48 7.87
CA TYR A 205 0.04 7.32 6.95
C TYR A 205 1.32 7.89 7.55
N ARG A 206 2.38 7.10 7.56
CA ARG A 206 3.70 7.47 8.12
C ARG A 206 4.78 7.36 7.07
N LEU A 207 5.48 8.46 6.84
CA LEU A 207 6.58 8.51 5.87
C LEU A 207 7.88 8.12 6.55
N VAL A 208 8.61 7.15 6.03
CA VAL A 208 9.93 6.76 6.50
C VAL A 208 10.99 7.38 5.58
N VAL A 209 11.89 8.16 6.18
CA VAL A 209 12.93 8.91 5.47
C VAL A 209 14.28 8.69 6.10
N ASN A 210 15.32 8.74 5.26
CA ASN A 210 16.70 8.85 5.69
C ASN A 210 17.17 10.30 5.45
N PRO A 211 18.21 10.79 6.16
CA PRO A 211 18.82 12.09 5.93
C PRO A 211 19.64 12.12 4.63
N GLU A 212 18.94 11.97 3.50
CA GLU A 212 19.48 11.98 2.14
C GLU A 212 18.56 12.75 1.21
N ARG A 213 19.11 13.68 0.42
CA ARG A 213 18.34 14.56 -0.47
C ARG A 213 17.32 13.83 -1.35
N MET A 214 17.73 12.72 -1.98
CA MET A 214 16.84 11.96 -2.87
C MET A 214 15.64 11.39 -2.12
N VAL A 215 15.87 10.84 -0.93
CA VAL A 215 14.81 10.25 -0.09
C VAL A 215 13.84 11.33 0.39
N ILE A 216 14.37 12.48 0.83
CA ILE A 216 13.57 13.63 1.28
C ILE A 216 12.67 14.14 0.15
N LYS A 217 13.20 14.32 -1.06
CA LYS A 217 12.41 14.78 -2.22
C LYS A 217 11.36 13.78 -2.68
N GLU A 218 11.58 12.49 -2.47
CA GLU A 218 10.58 11.45 -2.76
C GLU A 218 9.45 11.45 -1.74
N ALA A 219 9.80 11.50 -0.44
CA ALA A 219 8.82 11.61 0.63
C ALA A 219 8.02 12.92 0.58
N GLN A 220 8.65 14.04 0.16
CA GLN A 220 7.95 15.30 -0.08
C GLN A 220 6.88 15.14 -1.17
N ARG A 221 7.23 14.50 -2.29
CA ARG A 221 6.26 14.21 -3.38
C ARG A 221 5.13 13.32 -2.87
N ALA A 222 5.45 12.24 -2.16
CA ALA A 222 4.46 11.35 -1.57
C ALA A 222 3.52 12.10 -0.61
N SER A 223 4.06 12.94 0.27
CA SER A 223 3.29 13.78 1.20
C SER A 223 2.31 14.68 0.47
N THR A 224 2.77 15.38 -0.57
CA THR A 224 1.91 16.23 -1.40
C THR A 224 0.78 15.42 -2.03
N TYR A 225 1.07 14.26 -2.63
CA TYR A 225 0.04 13.42 -3.23
C TYR A 225 -0.98 12.93 -2.20
N LEU A 226 -0.52 12.40 -1.07
CA LEU A 226 -1.41 11.92 0.00
C LEU A 226 -2.32 13.04 0.50
N SER A 227 -1.77 14.24 0.69
CA SER A 227 -2.52 15.42 1.14
C SER A 227 -3.56 15.89 0.11
N LEU A 228 -3.22 15.87 -1.19
CA LEU A 228 -4.17 16.23 -2.27
C LEU A 228 -5.41 15.33 -2.30
N PHE A 229 -5.30 14.12 -1.76
CA PHE A 229 -6.36 13.13 -1.77
C PHE A 229 -6.93 12.82 -0.37
N ASN A 230 -6.64 13.68 0.62
CA ASN A 230 -7.11 13.56 2.00
C ASN A 230 -6.71 12.25 2.69
N TYR A 231 -5.57 11.67 2.35
CA TYR A 231 -5.01 10.59 3.14
C TYR A 231 -4.33 11.16 4.39
N PRO A 232 -4.71 10.71 5.60
CA PRO A 232 -4.27 11.30 6.85
C PRO A 232 -2.82 10.94 7.17
N ILE A 233 -1.88 11.84 6.82
CA ILE A 233 -0.48 11.72 7.25
C ILE A 233 -0.38 12.17 8.70
N ASP A 234 0.05 11.28 9.59
CA ASP A 234 0.14 11.57 11.03
C ASP A 234 1.57 11.75 11.53
N GLY A 235 2.58 11.50 10.70
CA GLY A 235 3.97 11.74 11.08
C GLY A 235 5.02 11.23 10.11
N VAL A 236 6.28 11.54 10.45
CA VAL A 236 7.46 11.14 9.69
C VAL A 236 8.43 10.40 10.62
N VAL A 237 8.94 9.26 10.17
CA VAL A 237 10.01 8.53 10.84
C VAL A 237 11.32 8.84 10.14
N LEU A 238 12.22 9.50 10.85
CA LEU A 238 13.57 9.78 10.41
C LEU A 238 14.49 8.65 10.89
N ASN A 239 14.86 7.77 9.95
CA ASN A 239 15.67 6.58 10.20
C ASN A 239 17.15 6.79 9.79
N ARG A 240 18.02 5.87 10.24
CA ARG A 240 19.46 5.81 9.90
C ARG A 240 20.22 7.11 10.19
N VAL A 241 19.84 7.79 11.27
CA VAL A 241 20.56 8.95 11.75
C VAL A 241 21.79 8.48 12.51
N LEU A 242 22.95 8.99 12.11
CA LEU A 242 24.20 8.80 12.83
C LEU A 242 24.24 9.67 14.09
N PRO A 243 24.44 9.07 15.28
CA PRO A 243 24.74 9.83 16.49
C PRO A 243 26.08 10.56 16.32
N VAL A 244 26.11 11.86 16.58
CA VAL A 244 27.30 12.71 16.39
C VAL A 244 28.41 12.27 17.34
N GLU A 245 28.03 11.83 18.55
CA GLU A 245 28.92 11.38 19.61
C GLU A 245 29.59 10.04 19.27
N ALA A 246 28.95 9.22 18.44
CA ALA A 246 29.47 7.92 18.00
C ALA A 246 30.26 7.99 16.68
N ALA A 247 30.39 9.18 16.07
CA ALA A 247 31.06 9.35 14.78
C ALA A 247 32.59 9.42 14.94
N GLU A 248 33.25 8.27 14.77
CA GLU A 248 34.71 8.15 14.81
C GLU A 248 35.36 8.20 13.41
N GLY A 249 36.51 8.85 13.31
CA GLY A 249 37.22 9.03 12.04
C GLY A 249 36.69 10.17 11.16
N SER A 250 37.47 10.57 10.15
CA SER A 250 37.14 11.72 9.29
C SER A 250 35.89 11.49 8.43
N PHE A 251 35.71 10.28 7.90
CA PHE A 251 34.57 9.92 7.07
C PHE A 251 33.24 9.99 7.84
N MET A 252 33.15 9.34 9.00
CA MET A 252 31.90 9.31 9.78
C MET A 252 31.53 10.69 10.32
N LYS A 253 32.52 11.50 10.71
CA LYS A 253 32.29 12.89 11.15
C LYS A 253 31.73 13.75 10.02
N GLU A 254 32.28 13.61 8.81
CA GLU A 254 31.77 14.34 7.64
C GLU A 254 30.38 13.86 7.24
N LEU A 255 30.13 12.55 7.27
CA LEU A 255 28.81 11.99 7.01
C LEU A 255 27.78 12.48 8.03
N ALA A 256 28.12 12.51 9.32
CA ALA A 256 27.26 13.06 10.36
C ALA A 256 26.97 14.56 10.12
N ARG A 257 27.98 15.35 9.73
CA ARG A 257 27.82 16.77 9.37
C ARG A 257 26.81 16.94 8.23
N ILE A 258 26.94 16.16 7.16
CA ILE A 258 26.01 16.15 6.02
C ILE A 258 24.61 15.74 6.47
N GLN A 259 24.49 14.69 7.29
CA GLN A 259 23.18 14.26 7.79
C GLN A 259 22.50 15.35 8.63
N GLN A 260 23.23 16.15 9.41
CA GLN A 260 22.64 17.25 10.18
C GLN A 260 22.02 18.34 9.29
N GLU A 261 22.61 18.63 8.12
CA GLU A 261 22.01 19.54 7.13
C GLU A 261 20.69 18.96 6.61
N TYR A 262 20.67 17.67 6.25
CA TYR A 262 19.45 17.01 5.77
C TYR A 262 18.40 16.78 6.87
N ARG A 263 18.80 16.62 8.13
CA ARG A 263 17.86 16.61 9.27
C ARG A 263 17.09 17.92 9.32
N LYS A 264 17.77 19.06 9.21
CA LYS A 264 17.10 20.38 9.17
C LYS A 264 16.13 20.47 8.00
N GLU A 265 16.54 20.05 6.80
CA GLU A 265 15.65 20.00 5.62
C GLU A 265 14.40 19.14 5.88
N VAL A 266 14.53 17.99 6.56
CA VAL A 266 13.39 17.14 6.95
C VAL A 266 12.44 17.88 7.88
N TYR A 267 12.95 18.51 8.95
CA TYR A 267 12.11 19.28 9.88
C TYR A 267 11.40 20.45 9.19
N GLU A 268 12.09 21.20 8.35
CA GLU A 268 11.50 22.32 7.60
C GLU A 268 10.46 21.85 6.58
N THR A 269 10.71 20.72 5.91
CA THR A 269 9.83 20.21 4.84
C THR A 269 8.53 19.63 5.38
N PHE A 270 8.57 18.94 6.53
CA PHE A 270 7.43 18.18 7.03
C PHE A 270 6.71 18.80 8.22
N GLN A 271 7.14 19.94 8.75
CA GLN A 271 6.35 20.69 9.72
C GLN A 271 4.94 21.01 9.17
N PRO A 272 3.87 20.91 10.00
CA PRO A 272 3.87 20.68 11.44
C PRO A 272 3.78 19.21 11.88
N LEU A 273 4.02 18.25 10.98
CA LEU A 273 3.92 16.82 11.32
C LEU A 273 4.95 16.44 12.40
N PRO A 274 4.59 15.54 13.34
CA PRO A 274 5.56 15.01 14.29
C PRO A 274 6.63 14.21 13.55
N ILE A 275 7.88 14.37 13.98
CA ILE A 275 9.03 13.67 13.41
C ILE A 275 9.67 12.81 14.49
N TRP A 276 9.61 11.50 14.33
CA TRP A 276 10.22 10.53 15.24
C TRP A 276 11.60 10.12 14.71
N GLY A 277 12.66 10.49 15.44
CA GLY A 277 14.03 10.09 15.12
C GLY A 277 14.37 8.73 15.74
N ILE A 278 14.83 7.79 14.92
CA ILE A 278 15.45 6.53 15.40
C ILE A 278 16.94 6.81 15.65
N ALA A 279 17.20 7.68 16.64
CA ALA A 279 18.46 8.02 17.35
C ALA A 279 18.38 9.47 17.85
N ALA A 280 18.98 9.69 19.03
CA ALA A 280 18.92 10.82 19.97
C ALA A 280 18.16 12.11 19.54
N PRO A 281 17.35 12.69 20.45
CA PRO A 281 16.68 13.97 20.20
C PRO A 281 17.70 15.05 19.85
N MET A 282 17.31 15.97 18.97
CA MET A 282 18.09 17.20 18.75
C MET A 282 18.21 17.94 20.10
N PRO A 283 19.39 18.51 20.42
CA PRO A 283 19.55 19.36 21.59
C PRO A 283 18.64 20.59 21.55
#